data_AF-A0A3D0RYY5-F1
#
_entry.id   AF-A0A3D0RYY5-F1
#
_cell.length_a   1.000
_cell.length_b   1.000
_cell.length_c   1.000
_cell.angle_alpha   90.00
_cell.angle_beta   90.00
_cell.angle_gamma   90.00
#
_symmetry.space_group_name_H-M   'P 1'
#
loop_
_entity.id
_entity.type
_entity.pdbx_description
1 polymer ?
#
loop_
_entity_poly.entity_id
_entity_poly.type
_entity_poly.pdbx_seq_one_letter_code
_entity_poly.pdbx_strand_id
1 'polypeptide(L)' 'MSTAQIRRNFVAHFENDTRWGAHTAVPSASLLLDDPTLLFVNAGMV' A
#
# COMPACT_ATOMS: atom_id res chain seq x y z
N MET A 1 10.99 11.38 -13.98
CA MET A 1 9.82 10.54 -13.64
C MET A 1 8.85 11.36 -12.81
N SER A 2 7.55 11.23 -13.05
CA SER A 2 6.51 11.85 -12.21
C SER A 2 6.24 11.02 -10.95
N THR A 3 5.73 11.63 -9.88
CA THR A 3 5.29 10.93 -8.67
C THR A 3 4.26 9.85 -8.98
N ALA A 4 3.32 10.14 -9.89
CA ALA A 4 2.32 9.17 -10.34
C ALA A 4 2.95 7.98 -11.08
N GLN A 5 4.06 8.16 -11.80
CA GLN A 5 4.81 7.04 -12.40
C GLN A 5 5.53 6.21 -11.33
N ILE A 6 6.17 6.84 -10.35
CA ILE A 6 6.88 6.11 -9.27
C ILE A 6 5.92 5.22 -8.50
N ARG A 7 4.75 5.74 -8.10
CA ARG A 7 3.71 4.95 -7.41
C ARG A 7 3.28 3.73 -8.24
N ARG A 8 3.02 3.92 -9.54
CA ARG A 8 2.61 2.83 -10.44
C ARG A 8 3.70 1.77 -10.57
N ASN A 9 4.95 2.20 -10.73
CA ASN A 9 6.09 1.28 -10.87
C ASN A 9 6.32 0.46 -9.60
N PHE A 10 6.15 1.07 -8.41
CA PHE A 10 6.24 0.38 -7.14
C PHE A 10 5.19 -0.73 -7.02
N VAL A 11 3.91 -0.41 -7.26
CA VAL A 11 2.83 -1.40 -7.18
C VAL A 11 3.06 -2.53 -8.19
N ALA A 12 3.36 -2.19 -9.44
CA ALA A 12 3.61 -3.16 -10.50
C ALA A 12 4.81 -4.08 -10.21
N HIS A 13 5.83 -3.60 -9.50
CA HIS A 13 6.97 -4.42 -9.10
C HIS A 13 6.54 -5.58 -8.18
N PHE A 14 5.72 -5.28 -7.16
CA PHE A 14 5.27 -6.28 -6.19
C PHE A 14 4.17 -7.19 -6.73
N GLU A 15 3.27 -6.68 -7.58
CA GLU A 15 2.27 -7.51 -8.27
C GLU A 15 2.91 -8.58 -9.16
N ASN A 16 4.05 -8.26 -9.80
CA ASN A 16 4.76 -9.15 -10.71
C ASN A 16 5.95 -9.88 -10.05
N ASP A 17 6.05 -9.88 -8.73
CA ASP A 17 7.15 -10.54 -8.02
C ASP A 17 7.06 -12.07 -8.18
N THR A 18 8.10 -12.67 -8.76
CA THR A 18 8.21 -14.11 -8.97
C THR A 18 9.12 -14.80 -7.95
N ARG A 19 9.85 -14.03 -7.14
CA ARG A 19 10.77 -14.54 -6.12
C ARG A 19 10.04 -14.92 -4.84
N TRP A 20 9.10 -14.08 -4.41
CA TRP A 20 8.33 -14.27 -3.18
C TRP A 20 6.84 -14.59 -3.43
N GLY A 21 6.42 -14.51 -4.71
CA GLY A 21 5.04 -14.66 -5.14
C GLY A 21 4.39 -13.31 -5.45
N ALA A 22 3.37 -13.34 -6.31
CA ALA A 22 2.65 -12.15 -6.73
C ALA A 22 1.88 -11.54 -5.53
N HIS A 23 2.15 -10.26 -5.24
CA HIS A 23 1.40 -9.54 -4.22
C HIS A 23 0.06 -9.04 -4.79
N THR A 24 -0.98 -9.04 -3.97
CA THR A 24 -2.26 -8.40 -4.34
C THR A 24 -2.18 -6.91 -4.02
N ALA A 25 -2.45 -6.05 -4.99
CA ALA A 25 -2.59 -4.62 -4.74
C ALA A 25 -3.89 -4.33 -3.98
N VAL A 26 -3.76 -3.86 -2.74
CA VAL A 26 -4.89 -3.44 -1.90
C VAL A 26 -4.94 -1.90 -1.86
N PRO A 27 -6.11 -1.27 -2.04
CA PRO A 27 -6.25 0.17 -1.90
C PRO A 27 -5.84 0.68 -0.51
N SER A 28 -5.40 1.93 -0.43
CA SER A 28 -5.13 2.58 0.86
C SER A 28 -6.38 2.59 1.73
N ALA A 29 -6.19 2.31 3.03
CA ALA A 29 -7.24 2.43 4.03
C ALA A 29 -7.70 3.89 4.21
N SER A 30 -8.86 4.04 4.88
CA SER A 30 -9.33 5.33 5.38
C SER A 30 -8.33 5.92 6.39
N LEU A 31 -8.28 7.24 6.51
CA LEU A 31 -7.52 7.89 7.59
C LEU A 31 -8.11 7.61 8.98
N LEU A 32 -9.41 7.30 9.03
CA LEU A 32 -10.14 6.93 10.25
C LEU A 32 -10.35 5.42 10.29
N LEU A 33 -9.94 4.80 11.40
CA LEU A 33 -10.05 3.36 11.68
C LEU A 33 -10.74 3.16 13.03
N ASP A 34 -11.50 2.08 13.17
CA ASP A 34 -12.14 1.68 14.43
C ASP A 34 -11.13 0.99 15.36
N ASP A 35 -10.11 1.75 15.77
CA ASP A 35 -9.09 1.34 16.73
C ASP A 35 -9.03 2.39 17.85
N PRO A 36 -9.35 2.03 19.11
CA PRO A 36 -9.40 2.99 20.22
C PRO A 36 -8.04 3.56 20.61
N THR A 37 -6.94 3.00 20.11
CA THR A 37 -5.57 3.44 20.39
C THR A 37 -4.99 4.32 19.29
N LEU A 38 -5.64 4.41 18.12
CA LEU A 38 -5.20 5.18 16.97
C LEU A 38 -6.10 6.38 16.71
N LEU A 39 -5.51 7.57 16.67
CA LEU A 39 -6.22 8.78 16.24
C LEU A 39 -6.36 8.83 14.71
N PHE A 40 -5.32 8.43 13.97
CA PHE A 40 -5.31 8.33 12.51
C PHE A 40 -4.43 7.17 12.05
N VAL A 41 -4.73 6.62 10.88
CA VAL A 41 -3.86 5.66 10.19
C VAL A 41 -2.53 6.32 9.84
N ASN A 42 -1.44 5.82 10.42
CA ASN A 42 -0.09 6.38 10.27
C ASN A 42 0.85 5.51 9.40
N ALA A 43 0.42 4.30 9.05
CA ALA A 43 1.21 3.32 8.31
C ALA A 43 0.29 2.44 7.45
N GLY A 44 0.87 1.75 6.46
CA GLY A 44 0.12 0.84 5.58
C GLY A 44 -0.04 -0.59 6.11
N MET A 45 0.37 -0.87 7.36
CA MET A 45 0.28 -2.21 7.96
C MET A 45 -0.94 -2.42 8.87
N VAL A 46 -1.72 -1.34 9.09
CA VAL A 46 -2.88 -1.32 9.97
C VAL A 46 -4.13 -1.84 9.29
#